data_AF-A0A165E977-F1
#
_entry.id   AF-A0A165E977-F1
#
_cell.length_a   1.000
_cell.length_b   1.000
_cell.length_c   1.000
_cell.angle_alpha   90.00
_cell.angle_beta   90.00
_cell.angle_gamma   90.00
#
_symmetry.space_group_name_H-M   'P 1'
#
loop_
_entity.id
_entity.type
_entity.pdbx_description
1 polymer ?
#
loop_
_entity_poly.entity_id
_entity_poly.type
_entity_poly.pdbx_seq_one_letter_code
_entity_poly.pdbx_strand_id
1 'polypeptide(L)'
;MTNLSSWNVTNSGDGRKNLKIVSSIPLSAYAPSSTSSSNPTPAPVPLPEGAEIFVSPLRRSHPKSSPPSLLRITYPAHSSDPSLSPIGGTDFYATPLPLSPATSVTLSYSVFFPYDFDFVRGGKLPGLYGGEYECSAGRSAEWCWSSRLMWRREGAGELYLYAPKVAQTAALCSTPPLTICDSADGQSIGRGSFNFTRGGWTEVRQTVVLNTPGEWDGAFELWADGKLVIQAEGVYWRNTTRTTTAPDEPVGFSGIFFSTFFGGSGPEWETQVETHAWFKDFELVVDY
;
A
#
# COMPACT_ATOMS: atom_id res chain seq x y z
N MET A 1 -4.44 4.31 -18.07
CA MET A 1 -5.56 3.47 -17.62
C MET A 1 -6.83 4.32 -17.67
N THR A 2 -7.96 3.80 -18.12
CA THR A 2 -9.24 4.57 -18.19
C THR A 2 -10.36 3.90 -17.39
N ASN A 3 -10.15 2.63 -17.02
CA ASN A 3 -10.97 1.81 -16.14
C ASN A 3 -10.07 0.70 -15.54
N LEU A 4 -10.63 -0.16 -14.69
CA LEU A 4 -9.91 -1.29 -14.07
C LEU A 4 -10.02 -2.60 -14.87
N SER A 5 -10.31 -2.57 -16.18
CA SER A 5 -10.53 -3.81 -16.94
C SER A 5 -9.31 -4.74 -16.93
N SER A 6 -8.11 -4.17 -17.04
CA SER A 6 -6.84 -4.91 -17.00
C SER A 6 -6.50 -5.48 -15.62
N TRP A 7 -7.20 -5.04 -14.57
CA TRP A 7 -6.99 -5.58 -13.22
C TRP A 7 -7.69 -6.92 -13.03
N ASN A 8 -8.66 -7.26 -13.90
CA ASN A 8 -9.51 -8.44 -13.75
C ASN A 8 -10.04 -8.54 -12.30
N VAL A 9 -10.86 -7.55 -11.92
CA VAL A 9 -11.45 -7.48 -10.58
C VAL A 9 -12.39 -8.67 -10.38
N THR A 10 -12.01 -9.58 -9.48
CA THR A 10 -12.71 -10.86 -9.26
C THR A 10 -13.74 -10.79 -8.14
N ASN A 11 -13.55 -9.87 -7.19
CA ASN A 11 -14.47 -9.62 -6.09
C ASN A 11 -14.37 -8.14 -5.69
N SER A 12 -15.49 -7.48 -5.41
CA SER A 12 -15.53 -6.08 -4.97
C SER A 12 -16.19 -6.02 -3.61
N GLY A 13 -15.52 -5.39 -2.65
CA GLY A 13 -16.12 -5.00 -1.38
C GLY A 13 -16.81 -3.64 -1.51
N ASP A 14 -16.97 -2.99 -0.35
CA ASP A 14 -17.60 -1.69 -0.26
C ASP A 14 -16.71 -0.55 -0.80
N GLY A 15 -17.32 0.62 -0.96
CA GLY A 15 -16.58 1.86 -1.26
C GLY A 15 -16.27 2.11 -2.74
N ARG A 16 -16.77 1.30 -3.68
CA ARG A 16 -16.54 1.50 -5.14
C ARG A 16 -16.86 2.93 -5.63
N LYS A 17 -17.83 3.62 -5.01
CA LYS A 17 -18.18 5.02 -5.32
C LYS A 17 -17.08 6.03 -4.98
N ASN A 18 -16.19 5.69 -4.04
CA ASN A 18 -15.08 6.52 -3.59
C ASN A 18 -13.87 6.43 -4.53
N LEU A 19 -13.86 5.45 -5.44
CA LEU A 19 -12.82 5.24 -6.43
C LEU A 19 -13.11 6.04 -7.71
N LYS A 20 -12.14 6.85 -8.13
CA LYS A 20 -12.18 7.56 -9.43
C LYS A 20 -10.86 7.46 -10.14
N ILE A 21 -10.89 7.40 -11.47
CA ILE A 21 -9.70 7.59 -12.31
C ILE A 21 -9.63 9.07 -12.70
N VAL A 22 -8.50 9.71 -12.40
CA VAL A 22 -8.26 11.14 -12.64
C VAL A 22 -6.94 11.34 -13.38
N SER A 23 -6.76 12.49 -14.01
CA SER A 23 -5.57 12.81 -14.80
C SER A 23 -4.51 13.61 -14.04
N SER A 24 -4.84 14.12 -12.84
CA SER A 24 -3.96 14.98 -12.06
C SER A 24 -4.33 15.01 -10.57
N ILE A 25 -3.40 15.54 -9.76
CA ILE A 25 -3.60 15.88 -8.35
C ILE A 25 -3.74 17.41 -8.25
N PRO A 26 -4.69 17.95 -7.47
CA PRO A 26 -4.80 19.40 -7.25
C PRO A 26 -3.52 19.99 -6.65
N LEU A 27 -3.13 21.20 -7.07
CA LEU A 27 -1.92 21.87 -6.58
C LEU A 27 -1.91 22.05 -5.05
N SER A 28 -3.07 22.27 -4.45
CA SER A 28 -3.23 22.41 -2.99
C SER A 28 -2.85 21.15 -2.21
N ALA A 29 -2.77 19.97 -2.85
CA ALA A 29 -2.40 18.74 -2.18
C ALA A 29 -0.88 18.57 -2.04
N TYR A 30 -0.06 19.33 -2.75
CA TYR A 30 1.40 19.19 -2.73
C TYR A 30 2.08 20.01 -1.64
N ALA A 31 1.48 21.13 -1.25
CA ALA A 31 2.05 22.09 -0.32
C ALA A 31 0.91 22.92 0.30
N PRO A 32 1.13 23.49 1.50
CA PRO A 32 0.16 24.41 2.07
C PRO A 32 -0.01 25.60 1.11
N SER A 33 -1.23 26.11 0.99
CA SER A 33 -1.48 27.30 0.17
C SER A 33 -0.64 28.45 0.73
N SER A 34 0.33 28.92 -0.06
CA SER A 34 0.99 30.19 0.25
C SER A 34 -0.08 31.28 0.14
N THR A 35 -0.65 31.69 1.26
CA THR A 35 -1.30 32.99 1.32
C THR A 35 -0.19 33.99 1.02
N SER A 36 -0.24 34.58 -0.17
CA SER A 36 0.62 35.70 -0.53
C SER A 36 0.29 36.85 0.40
N SER A 37 0.95 36.94 1.55
CA SER A 37 1.14 38.23 2.20
C SER A 37 1.99 39.03 1.22
N SER A 38 1.37 39.95 0.50
CA SER A 38 2.05 40.92 -0.35
C SER A 38 2.89 41.85 0.53
N ASN A 39 4.07 41.39 0.93
CA ASN A 39 5.13 42.28 1.35
C ASN A 39 5.86 42.73 0.07
N PRO A 40 6.02 44.04 -0.16
CA PRO A 40 6.71 44.53 -1.34
C PRO A 40 8.16 44.03 -1.33
N THR A 41 8.54 43.39 -2.43
CA THR A 41 9.90 42.91 -2.69
C THR A 41 10.88 44.09 -2.68
N PRO A 42 12.03 44.01 -1.97
CA PRO A 42 13.12 44.94 -2.22
C PRO A 42 13.66 44.75 -3.65
N ALA A 43 14.12 45.84 -4.26
CA ALA A 43 14.63 45.86 -5.62
C ALA A 43 15.77 44.83 -5.86
N PRO A 44 15.94 44.33 -7.11
CA PRO A 44 16.99 43.37 -7.42
C PRO A 44 18.39 43.99 -7.27
N VAL A 45 19.26 43.30 -6.55
CA VAL A 45 20.71 43.58 -6.53
C VAL A 45 21.32 43.04 -7.83
N PRO A 46 22.20 43.78 -8.55
CA PRO A 46 22.86 43.27 -9.74
C PRO A 46 23.82 42.13 -9.40
N LEU A 47 23.78 41.04 -10.17
CA LEU A 47 24.75 39.95 -10.10
C LEU A 47 26.10 40.41 -10.71
N PRO A 48 27.25 39.97 -10.17
CA PRO A 48 28.55 40.22 -10.79
C PRO A 48 28.70 39.45 -12.11
N GLU A 49 29.30 40.10 -13.11
CA GLU A 49 29.67 39.49 -14.39
C GLU A 49 30.62 38.29 -14.16
N GLY A 50 30.26 37.12 -14.70
CA GLY A 50 31.20 35.99 -14.83
C GLY A 50 30.75 34.60 -14.38
N ALA A 51 29.47 34.38 -14.03
CA ALA A 51 28.99 33.03 -13.72
C ALA A 51 28.59 32.27 -15.00
N GLU A 52 29.39 31.28 -15.40
CA GLU A 52 29.04 30.36 -16.48
C GLU A 52 27.82 29.51 -16.10
N ILE A 53 26.75 29.65 -16.88
CA ILE A 53 25.53 28.85 -16.76
C ILE A 53 25.80 27.50 -17.42
N PHE A 54 26.00 26.45 -16.63
CA PHE A 54 25.93 25.07 -17.12
C PHE A 54 24.47 24.71 -17.45
N VAL A 55 24.07 24.95 -18.69
CA VAL A 55 22.84 24.41 -19.25
C VAL A 55 23.06 22.92 -19.49
N SER A 56 22.53 22.07 -18.62
CA SER A 56 22.50 20.61 -18.86
C SER A 56 21.79 20.30 -20.19
N PRO A 57 22.26 19.30 -20.97
CA PRO A 57 21.69 19.03 -22.27
C PRO A 57 20.24 18.53 -22.15
N LEU A 58 19.39 19.16 -22.97
CA LEU A 58 18.02 18.82 -23.31
C LEU A 58 17.61 17.36 -23.02
N ARG A 59 16.65 17.20 -22.09
CA ARG A 59 15.81 16.01 -21.98
C ARG A 59 15.23 15.69 -23.36
N ARG A 60 15.48 14.47 -23.85
CA ARG A 60 14.80 13.88 -25.03
C ARG A 60 13.30 14.16 -24.95
N SER A 61 12.78 14.78 -26.00
CA SER A 61 11.35 14.94 -26.25
C SER A 61 10.67 13.58 -26.17
N HIS A 62 10.00 13.31 -25.06
CA HIS A 62 9.05 12.21 -25.00
C HIS A 62 7.85 12.60 -25.89
N PRO A 63 7.33 11.69 -26.73
CA PRO A 63 6.11 11.95 -27.49
C PRO A 63 5.01 12.33 -26.49
N LYS A 64 4.15 13.29 -26.87
CA LYS A 64 3.03 13.81 -26.04
C LYS A 64 2.37 12.69 -25.25
N SER A 65 2.82 12.48 -24.01
CA SER A 65 2.33 11.39 -23.18
C SER A 65 0.90 11.77 -22.82
N SER A 66 -0.04 10.87 -23.04
CA SER A 66 -1.35 10.96 -22.43
C SER A 66 -1.16 11.31 -20.94
N PRO A 67 -1.96 12.21 -20.37
CA PRO A 67 -1.80 12.57 -18.97
C PRO A 67 -1.83 11.31 -18.10
N PRO A 68 -1.04 11.24 -17.01
CA PRO A 68 -0.97 10.06 -16.18
C PRO A 68 -2.35 9.71 -15.64
N SER A 69 -2.70 8.43 -15.69
CA SER A 69 -3.94 7.95 -15.09
C SER A 69 -3.69 7.59 -13.65
N LEU A 70 -4.30 8.34 -12.74
CA LEU A 70 -4.20 8.14 -11.31
C LEU A 70 -5.48 7.50 -10.79
N LEU A 71 -5.33 6.52 -9.91
CA LEU A 71 -6.44 6.01 -9.11
C LEU A 71 -6.58 6.89 -7.87
N ARG A 72 -7.65 7.69 -7.78
CA ARG A 72 -7.96 8.50 -6.60
C ARG A 72 -9.00 7.79 -5.75
N ILE A 73 -8.70 7.65 -4.46
CA ILE A 73 -9.63 7.12 -3.46
C ILE A 73 -10.05 8.24 -2.51
N THR A 74 -11.35 8.39 -2.29
CA THR A 74 -11.94 9.32 -1.32
C THR A 74 -12.16 8.66 0.05
N TYR A 75 -11.78 9.37 1.11
CA TYR A 75 -12.11 9.05 2.50
C TYR A 75 -13.01 10.17 3.03
N PRO A 76 -14.34 9.99 3.11
CA PRO A 76 -15.25 10.99 3.65
C PRO A 76 -14.92 11.34 5.12
N ALA A 77 -15.28 12.55 5.56
CA ALA A 77 -15.20 12.90 6.97
C ALA A 77 -15.96 11.88 7.84
N HIS A 78 -15.40 11.58 9.01
CA HIS A 78 -15.89 10.59 9.97
C HIS A 78 -15.91 9.14 9.46
N SER A 79 -15.20 8.83 8.37
CA SER A 79 -15.05 7.45 7.90
C SER A 79 -13.84 6.76 8.52
N SER A 80 -13.99 5.47 8.83
CA SER A 80 -12.92 4.57 9.24
C SER A 80 -13.13 3.17 8.66
N ASP A 81 -13.39 2.17 9.52
CA ASP A 81 -13.69 0.80 9.11
C ASP A 81 -14.86 0.76 8.10
N PRO A 82 -14.75 0.01 6.98
CA PRO A 82 -15.77 -0.01 5.94
C PRO A 82 -17.12 -0.60 6.41
N SER A 83 -17.16 -1.30 7.55
CA SER A 83 -18.41 -1.73 8.20
C SER A 83 -19.20 -0.59 8.86
N LEU A 84 -18.60 0.60 8.99
CA LEU A 84 -19.20 1.80 9.55
C LEU A 84 -19.69 2.77 8.46
N SER A 85 -20.58 3.69 8.85
CA SER A 85 -21.07 4.75 7.98
C SER A 85 -20.53 6.10 8.45
N PRO A 86 -20.01 6.95 7.54
CA PRO A 86 -19.92 6.74 6.10
C PRO A 86 -18.82 5.76 5.69
N ILE A 87 -19.08 4.97 4.65
CA ILE A 87 -18.08 4.06 4.04
C ILE A 87 -16.95 4.90 3.44
N GLY A 88 -15.74 4.78 4.00
CA GLY A 88 -14.53 5.41 3.52
C GLY A 88 -13.64 4.46 2.75
N GLY A 89 -12.92 4.98 1.76
CA GLY A 89 -11.99 4.16 1.02
C GLY A 89 -12.67 3.18 0.07
N THR A 90 -12.00 2.08 -0.26
CA THR A 90 -12.55 1.00 -1.10
C THR A 90 -11.78 -0.31 -0.90
N ASP A 91 -12.49 -1.42 -1.13
CA ASP A 91 -11.90 -2.75 -1.13
C ASP A 91 -12.26 -3.52 -2.42
N PHE A 92 -11.29 -4.20 -3.03
CA PHE A 92 -11.51 -5.18 -4.09
C PHE A 92 -10.33 -6.15 -4.25
N TYR A 93 -10.62 -7.30 -4.83
CA TYR A 93 -9.64 -8.31 -5.20
C TYR A 93 -9.46 -8.32 -6.71
N ALA A 94 -8.23 -8.46 -7.17
CA ALA A 94 -7.86 -8.39 -8.58
C ALA A 94 -6.85 -9.49 -8.93
N THR A 95 -7.04 -10.12 -10.09
CA THR A 95 -6.16 -11.20 -10.58
C THR A 95 -5.70 -10.87 -12.01
N PRO A 96 -4.81 -9.87 -12.19
CA PRO A 96 -4.45 -9.38 -13.52
C PRO A 96 -3.61 -10.37 -14.34
N LEU A 97 -2.92 -11.30 -13.68
CA LEU A 97 -2.07 -12.33 -14.28
C LEU A 97 -2.43 -13.71 -13.70
N PRO A 98 -2.22 -14.81 -14.45
CA PRO A 98 -2.26 -16.14 -13.86
C PRO A 98 -1.11 -16.31 -12.88
N LEU A 99 -1.40 -16.68 -11.62
CA LEU A 99 -0.40 -16.79 -10.56
C LEU A 99 -0.10 -18.23 -10.12
N SER A 100 -0.78 -19.23 -10.68
CA SER A 100 -0.43 -20.63 -10.46
C SER A 100 0.58 -21.08 -11.52
N PRO A 101 1.72 -21.71 -11.17
CA PRO A 101 2.15 -22.19 -9.85
C PRO A 101 3.20 -21.30 -9.15
N ALA A 102 3.11 -19.97 -9.27
CA ALA A 102 4.16 -19.05 -8.81
C ALA A 102 4.57 -19.28 -7.36
N THR A 103 5.87 -19.17 -7.12
CA THR A 103 6.47 -19.31 -5.78
C THR A 103 6.96 -17.96 -5.23
N SER A 104 7.19 -16.99 -6.11
CA SER A 104 7.53 -15.61 -5.77
C SER A 104 6.71 -14.63 -6.60
N VAL A 105 6.13 -13.63 -5.94
CA VAL A 105 5.39 -12.55 -6.61
C VAL A 105 5.77 -11.22 -5.99
N THR A 106 6.04 -10.25 -6.87
CA THR A 106 6.34 -8.87 -6.50
C THR A 106 5.21 -7.95 -6.93
N LEU A 107 4.71 -7.13 -5.99
CA LEU A 107 3.77 -6.05 -6.24
C LEU A 107 4.45 -4.72 -5.92
N SER A 108 4.47 -3.79 -6.87
CA SER A 108 4.87 -2.40 -6.63
C SER A 108 3.77 -1.42 -7.02
N TYR A 109 3.78 -0.26 -6.35
CA TYR A 109 2.95 0.90 -6.69
C TYR A 109 3.49 2.16 -6.00
N SER A 110 3.09 3.33 -6.50
CA SER A 110 3.29 4.60 -5.81
C SER A 110 1.99 5.06 -5.16
N VAL A 111 2.08 5.60 -3.94
CA VAL A 111 0.97 6.25 -3.23
C VAL A 111 1.31 7.70 -2.89
N PHE A 112 0.33 8.59 -3.00
CA PHE A 112 0.43 10.00 -2.64
C PHE A 112 -0.63 10.34 -1.60
N PHE A 113 -0.18 10.93 -0.49
CA PHE A 113 -1.03 11.56 0.51
C PHE A 113 -0.89 13.08 0.43
N PRO A 114 -1.98 13.86 0.49
CA PRO A 114 -1.94 15.32 0.59
C PRO A 114 -0.98 15.84 1.67
N TYR A 115 -0.47 17.05 1.48
CA TYR A 115 0.37 17.73 2.46
C TYR A 115 -0.30 17.83 3.85
N ASP A 116 -1.60 18.07 3.87
CA ASP A 116 -2.44 18.21 5.06
C ASP A 116 -3.12 16.90 5.48
N PHE A 117 -2.72 15.75 4.93
CA PHE A 117 -3.30 14.46 5.30
C PHE A 117 -3.04 14.13 6.77
N ASP A 118 -4.11 14.06 7.56
CA ASP A 118 -4.05 13.55 8.93
C ASP A 118 -4.09 12.02 8.88
N PHE A 119 -3.00 11.37 9.28
CA PHE A 119 -2.91 9.91 9.32
C PHE A 119 -3.72 9.28 10.46
N VAL A 120 -4.21 10.09 11.41
CA VAL A 120 -4.94 9.66 12.61
C VAL A 120 -4.18 8.51 13.29
N ARG A 121 -4.79 7.35 13.56
CA ARG A 121 -4.11 6.18 14.11
C ARG A 121 -3.58 5.20 13.06
N GLY A 122 -4.00 5.36 11.81
CA GLY A 122 -3.58 4.52 10.71
C GLY A 122 -4.70 4.09 9.77
N GLY A 123 -4.31 3.35 8.74
CA GLY A 123 -5.22 2.83 7.73
C GLY A 123 -4.51 1.83 6.83
N LYS A 124 -5.29 1.15 6.00
CA LYS A 124 -4.87 -0.01 5.19
C LYS A 124 -4.42 0.45 3.82
N LEU A 125 -3.53 -0.31 3.20
CA LEU A 125 -3.04 -0.11 1.84
C LEU A 125 -2.98 -1.44 1.08
N PRO A 126 -2.99 -1.40 -0.26
CA PRO A 126 -2.95 -2.60 -1.09
C PRO A 126 -1.77 -3.53 -0.79
N GLY A 127 -2.00 -4.84 -0.95
CA GLY A 127 -0.97 -5.87 -0.89
C GLY A 127 -1.34 -7.12 -1.67
N LEU A 128 -0.52 -8.16 -1.56
CA LEU A 128 -0.80 -9.47 -2.14
C LEU A 128 -1.70 -10.31 -1.21
N TYR A 129 -2.38 -11.29 -1.79
CA TYR A 129 -3.12 -12.30 -1.03
C TYR A 129 -3.09 -13.66 -1.72
N GLY A 130 -3.36 -14.70 -0.92
CA GLY A 130 -3.50 -16.08 -1.36
C GLY A 130 -4.59 -16.82 -0.60
N GLY A 131 -5.14 -17.85 -1.22
CA GLY A 131 -6.22 -18.66 -0.65
C GLY A 131 -7.59 -17.96 -0.71
N GLU A 132 -8.39 -18.15 0.34
CA GLU A 132 -9.73 -17.59 0.44
C GLU A 132 -9.73 -16.05 0.55
N TYR A 133 -10.81 -15.43 0.08
CA TYR A 133 -11.05 -14.00 0.31
C TYR A 133 -11.20 -13.70 1.81
N GLU A 134 -11.07 -12.42 2.16
CA GLU A 134 -11.34 -11.91 3.51
C GLU A 134 -10.40 -12.46 4.58
N CYS A 135 -9.14 -12.71 4.20
CA CYS A 135 -8.03 -12.96 5.13
C CYS A 135 -7.66 -11.67 5.90
N SER A 136 -8.60 -11.19 6.70
CA SER A 136 -8.64 -9.89 7.35
C SER A 136 -9.60 -9.91 8.55
N ALA A 137 -9.73 -8.76 9.24
CA ALA A 137 -10.71 -8.54 10.31
C ALA A 137 -10.70 -9.63 11.42
N GLY A 138 -9.51 -10.06 11.85
CA GLY A 138 -9.35 -11.05 12.93
C GLY A 138 -9.70 -12.49 12.56
N ARG A 139 -10.00 -12.77 11.29
CA ARG A 139 -10.22 -14.17 10.84
C ARG A 139 -8.93 -14.98 10.90
N SER A 140 -9.09 -16.27 11.16
CA SER A 140 -7.97 -17.22 11.10
C SER A 140 -7.37 -17.25 9.70
N ALA A 141 -6.06 -17.09 9.64
CA ALA A 141 -5.28 -17.16 8.40
C ALA A 141 -4.70 -18.56 8.17
N GLU A 142 -5.43 -19.62 8.54
CA GLU A 142 -4.97 -21.01 8.35
C GLU A 142 -4.95 -21.40 6.86
N TRP A 143 -5.94 -20.93 6.10
CA TRP A 143 -6.16 -21.30 4.68
C TRP A 143 -6.15 -20.11 3.72
N CYS A 144 -5.63 -18.99 4.19
CA CYS A 144 -5.46 -17.78 3.42
C CYS A 144 -4.30 -16.97 4.01
N TRP A 145 -3.77 -16.03 3.25
CA TRP A 145 -2.84 -15.04 3.77
C TRP A 145 -3.01 -13.71 3.03
N SER A 146 -2.60 -12.61 3.67
CA SER A 146 -2.48 -11.30 3.01
C SER A 146 -1.27 -10.51 3.54
N SER A 147 -0.58 -9.81 2.65
CA SER A 147 0.55 -8.93 2.93
C SER A 147 0.23 -7.46 2.61
N ARG A 148 -0.95 -7.02 3.04
CA ARG A 148 -1.32 -5.60 2.96
C ARG A 148 -0.34 -4.74 3.73
N LEU A 149 -0.24 -3.48 3.34
CA LEU A 149 0.50 -2.49 4.12
C LEU A 149 -0.46 -1.70 5.01
N MET A 150 0.08 -1.05 6.03
CA MET A 150 -0.65 -0.02 6.77
C MET A 150 0.19 1.24 6.89
N TRP A 151 -0.47 2.40 6.85
CA TRP A 151 0.07 3.61 7.46
C TRP A 151 -0.35 3.67 8.92
N ARG A 152 0.45 4.37 9.71
CA ARG A 152 0.22 4.70 11.12
C ARG A 152 0.37 6.21 11.32
N ARG A 153 0.28 6.64 12.58
CA ARG A 153 0.57 8.02 13.01
C ARG A 153 1.82 8.55 12.32
N GLU A 154 1.75 9.81 11.91
CA GLU A 154 2.83 10.52 11.22
C GLU A 154 3.36 9.86 9.94
N GLY A 155 2.59 8.94 9.35
CA GLY A 155 2.94 8.28 8.10
C GLY A 155 3.82 7.06 8.29
N ALA A 156 4.08 6.60 9.52
CA ALA A 156 4.86 5.39 9.74
C ALA A 156 4.26 4.18 9.00
N GLY A 157 5.07 3.53 8.18
CA GLY A 157 4.67 2.38 7.38
C GLY A 157 4.96 1.05 8.09
N GLU A 158 4.15 0.04 7.79
CA GLU A 158 4.34 -1.34 8.27
C GLU A 158 3.82 -2.36 7.26
N LEU A 159 4.34 -3.59 7.33
CA LEU A 159 3.62 -4.75 6.82
C LEU A 159 2.51 -5.09 7.83
N TYR A 160 1.29 -5.26 7.34
CA TYR A 160 0.13 -5.72 8.09
C TYR A 160 -0.24 -7.13 7.65
N LEU A 161 0.34 -8.11 8.33
CA LEU A 161 0.39 -9.51 7.93
C LEU A 161 -0.80 -10.31 8.49
N TYR A 162 -1.53 -10.97 7.60
CA TYR A 162 -2.34 -12.14 7.93
C TYR A 162 -1.67 -13.38 7.34
N ALA A 163 -1.24 -14.28 8.20
CA ALA A 163 -0.67 -15.60 7.91
C ALA A 163 -0.83 -16.45 9.17
N PRO A 164 -0.63 -17.78 9.15
CA PRO A 164 -0.79 -18.65 10.32
C PRO A 164 0.01 -18.14 11.53
N LYS A 165 -0.66 -17.45 12.47
CA LYS A 165 -0.02 -16.65 13.53
C LYS A 165 0.79 -17.52 14.49
N VAL A 166 0.23 -18.66 14.91
CA VAL A 166 0.86 -19.59 15.86
C VAL A 166 2.12 -20.23 15.28
N ALA A 167 2.19 -20.35 13.96
CA ALA A 167 3.34 -20.91 13.27
C ALA A 167 4.45 -19.89 13.00
N GLN A 168 4.26 -18.59 13.23
CA GLN A 168 5.30 -17.60 12.92
C GLN A 168 6.53 -17.73 13.82
N THR A 169 7.69 -17.42 13.27
CA THR A 169 8.96 -17.48 14.00
C THR A 169 9.11 -16.31 14.96
N ALA A 170 9.86 -16.53 16.05
CA ALA A 170 10.25 -15.45 16.96
C ALA A 170 11.08 -14.37 16.26
N ALA A 171 11.84 -14.73 15.21
CA ALA A 171 12.62 -13.81 14.40
C ALA A 171 11.71 -12.82 13.66
N LEU A 172 10.68 -13.32 12.95
CA LEU A 172 9.67 -12.46 12.33
C LEU A 172 9.01 -11.55 13.36
N CYS A 173 8.62 -12.11 14.51
CA CYS A 173 7.97 -11.38 15.59
C CYS A 173 8.87 -10.41 16.37
N SER A 174 10.17 -10.37 16.05
CA SER A 174 11.14 -9.44 16.61
C SER A 174 11.70 -8.48 15.55
N THR A 175 11.11 -8.45 14.34
CA THR A 175 11.56 -7.59 13.25
C THR A 175 11.56 -6.12 13.68
N PRO A 176 12.68 -5.39 13.56
CA PRO A 176 12.74 -3.97 13.92
C PRO A 176 11.97 -3.09 12.92
N PRO A 177 11.64 -1.83 13.28
CA PRO A 177 11.89 -1.21 14.59
C PRO A 177 10.82 -1.51 15.64
N LEU A 178 9.63 -1.95 15.23
CA LEU A 178 8.56 -2.37 16.13
C LEU A 178 7.69 -3.43 15.46
N THR A 179 7.54 -4.58 16.11
CA THR A 179 6.66 -5.67 15.65
C THR A 179 5.69 -6.07 16.76
N ILE A 180 4.44 -6.34 16.38
CA ILE A 180 3.34 -6.75 17.26
C ILE A 180 2.66 -7.96 16.62
N CYS A 181 3.09 -9.18 16.98
CA CYS A 181 2.45 -10.41 16.54
C CYS A 181 1.21 -10.76 17.36
N ASP A 182 1.17 -10.40 18.65
CA ASP A 182 0.09 -10.77 19.57
C ASP A 182 -1.17 -9.88 19.48
N SER A 183 -1.47 -9.40 18.28
CA SER A 183 -2.70 -8.68 17.94
C SER A 183 -3.89 -9.64 17.81
N ALA A 184 -5.10 -9.22 18.20
CA ALA A 184 -6.33 -9.96 17.90
C ALA A 184 -6.67 -9.90 16.39
N ASP A 185 -6.13 -8.91 15.70
CA ASP A 185 -6.23 -8.73 14.25
C ASP A 185 -4.91 -9.16 13.57
N GLY A 186 -4.59 -8.56 12.42
CA GLY A 186 -3.33 -8.77 11.71
C GLY A 186 -2.10 -8.39 12.53
N GLN A 187 -1.00 -9.03 12.20
CA GLN A 187 0.31 -8.83 12.82
C GLN A 187 0.96 -7.58 12.22
N SER A 188 1.47 -6.70 13.07
CA SER A 188 2.17 -5.48 12.66
C SER A 188 3.66 -5.81 12.58
N ILE A 189 4.25 -5.85 11.39
CA ILE A 189 5.67 -6.20 11.21
C ILE A 189 6.45 -4.96 10.79
N GLY A 190 7.51 -4.63 11.53
CA GLY A 190 8.44 -3.56 11.20
C GLY A 190 7.81 -2.18 11.11
N ARG A 191 6.86 -1.85 11.99
CA ARG A 191 6.21 -0.53 12.03
C ARG A 191 7.21 0.59 12.25
N GLY A 192 7.21 1.56 11.34
CA GLY A 192 8.12 2.70 11.36
C GLY A 192 9.47 2.42 10.68
N SER A 193 9.59 1.29 9.96
CA SER A 193 10.75 1.01 9.09
C SER A 193 10.90 2.02 7.95
N PHE A 194 9.81 2.68 7.56
CA PHE A 194 9.76 3.80 6.62
C PHE A 194 8.60 4.74 6.96
N ASN A 195 8.53 5.88 6.28
CA ASN A 195 7.40 6.82 6.38
C ASN A 195 6.82 7.11 4.99
N PHE A 196 5.50 7.18 4.91
CA PHE A 196 4.78 7.78 3.79
C PHE A 196 4.93 9.30 3.84
N THR A 197 5.28 9.90 2.71
CA THR A 197 5.51 11.34 2.62
C THR A 197 4.19 12.08 2.33
N ARG A 198 3.88 13.11 3.13
CA ARG A 198 2.79 14.06 2.84
C ARG A 198 3.22 15.00 1.72
N GLY A 199 2.32 15.30 0.79
CA GLY A 199 2.58 16.18 -0.36
C GLY A 199 3.54 15.58 -1.40
N GLY A 200 3.90 14.30 -1.26
CA GLY A 200 4.86 13.60 -2.10
C GLY A 200 4.42 12.18 -2.42
N TRP A 201 5.06 11.58 -3.42
CA TRP A 201 4.90 10.17 -3.73
C TRP A 201 5.82 9.34 -2.86
N THR A 202 5.33 8.21 -2.37
CA THR A 202 6.14 7.13 -1.81
C THR A 202 5.93 5.90 -2.68
N GLU A 203 6.99 5.39 -3.28
CA GLU A 203 7.00 4.11 -3.99
C GLU A 203 7.16 2.99 -2.98
N VAL A 204 6.32 1.96 -3.06
CA VAL A 204 6.48 0.72 -2.31
C VAL A 204 6.57 -0.45 -3.25
N ARG A 205 7.44 -1.41 -2.93
CA ARG A 205 7.56 -2.70 -3.62
C ARG A 205 7.68 -3.80 -2.59
N GLN A 206 6.70 -4.71 -2.58
CA GLN A 206 6.74 -5.90 -1.74
C GLN A 206 7.00 -7.14 -2.60
N THR A 207 7.85 -8.03 -2.11
CA THR A 207 8.06 -9.36 -2.69
C THR A 207 7.71 -10.39 -1.64
N VAL A 208 6.80 -11.31 -1.98
CA VAL A 208 6.44 -12.46 -1.17
C VAL A 208 7.03 -13.69 -1.81
N VAL A 209 7.76 -14.49 -1.03
CA VAL A 209 8.21 -15.83 -1.42
C VAL A 209 7.49 -16.83 -0.54
N LEU A 210 6.65 -17.67 -1.13
CA LEU A 210 5.91 -18.69 -0.37
C LEU A 210 6.87 -19.74 0.16
N ASN A 211 6.60 -20.23 1.37
CA ASN A 211 7.32 -21.35 1.92
C ASN A 211 6.98 -22.65 1.16
N THR A 212 7.92 -23.60 1.20
CA THR A 212 7.60 -25.01 0.99
C THR A 212 6.47 -25.37 1.97
N PRO A 213 5.38 -25.99 1.51
CA PRO A 213 4.22 -26.23 2.36
C PRO A 213 4.60 -26.97 3.65
N GLY A 214 4.31 -26.37 4.81
CA GLY A 214 4.67 -26.94 6.11
C GLY A 214 6.03 -26.54 6.68
N GLU A 215 6.86 -25.83 5.91
CA GLU A 215 8.23 -25.46 6.30
C GLU A 215 8.39 -23.95 6.58
N TRP A 216 9.45 -23.57 7.30
CA TRP A 216 9.81 -22.19 7.63
C TRP A 216 10.92 -21.65 6.73
N ASP A 217 10.70 -21.67 5.41
CA ASP A 217 11.64 -21.22 4.39
C ASP A 217 11.08 -20.12 3.48
N GLY A 218 9.90 -19.58 3.80
CA GLY A 218 9.31 -18.45 3.09
C GLY A 218 10.01 -17.13 3.43
N ALA A 219 9.78 -16.11 2.61
CA ALA A 219 10.40 -14.80 2.78
C ALA A 219 9.46 -13.64 2.44
N PHE A 220 9.81 -12.46 2.94
CA PHE A 220 9.19 -11.20 2.61
C PHE A 220 10.24 -10.09 2.50
N GLU A 221 10.14 -9.30 1.44
CA GLU A 221 10.87 -8.05 1.33
C GLU A 221 9.89 -6.89 1.12
N LEU A 222 10.17 -5.77 1.76
CA LEU A 222 9.53 -4.49 1.48
C LEU A 222 10.59 -3.44 1.20
N TRP A 223 10.42 -2.78 0.07
CA TRP A 223 11.21 -1.64 -0.35
C TRP A 223 10.33 -0.39 -0.34
N ALA A 224 10.86 0.72 0.14
CA ALA A 224 10.24 2.04 0.06
C ALA A 224 11.23 3.04 -0.54
N ASP A 225 10.82 3.76 -1.58
CA ASP A 225 11.64 4.72 -2.33
C ASP A 225 13.04 4.18 -2.69
N GLY A 226 13.07 2.93 -3.19
CA GLY A 226 14.30 2.25 -3.61
C GLY A 226 15.20 1.74 -2.47
N LYS A 227 14.76 1.81 -1.21
CA LYS A 227 15.50 1.28 -0.04
C LYS A 227 14.80 0.06 0.53
N LEU A 228 15.55 -1.00 0.82
CA LEU A 228 15.05 -2.16 1.57
C LEU A 228 14.78 -1.75 3.01
N VAL A 229 13.53 -1.84 3.45
CA VAL A 229 13.06 -1.36 4.76
C VAL A 229 12.57 -2.48 5.66
N ILE A 230 12.09 -3.59 5.09
CA ILE A 230 11.83 -4.84 5.81
C ILE A 230 12.41 -5.98 4.98
N GLN A 231 13.18 -6.85 5.63
CA GLN A 231 13.61 -8.13 5.10
C GLN A 231 13.33 -9.18 6.17
N ALA A 232 12.51 -10.17 5.84
CA ALA A 232 12.17 -11.25 6.74
C ALA A 232 12.35 -12.59 6.02
N GLU A 233 13.04 -13.49 6.70
CA GLU A 233 13.26 -14.88 6.28
C GLU A 233 12.56 -15.82 7.27
N GLY A 234 12.29 -17.04 6.83
CA GLY A 234 11.56 -18.04 7.63
C GLY A 234 10.11 -17.64 7.92
N VAL A 235 9.48 -16.89 7.02
CA VAL A 235 8.06 -16.54 7.10
C VAL A 235 7.23 -17.77 6.77
N TYR A 236 6.28 -18.11 7.63
CA TYR A 236 5.38 -19.25 7.42
C TYR A 236 4.09 -18.77 6.75
N TRP A 237 3.99 -18.88 5.43
CA TRP A 237 2.83 -18.39 4.67
C TRP A 237 1.69 -19.42 4.58
N ARG A 238 2.02 -20.71 4.46
CA ARG A 238 1.05 -21.77 4.16
C ARG A 238 1.38 -23.12 4.79
N ASN A 239 0.31 -23.86 5.07
CA ASN A 239 0.35 -25.25 5.52
C ASN A 239 0.40 -26.23 4.32
N THR A 240 0.54 -27.54 4.60
CA THR A 240 0.69 -28.60 3.60
C THR A 240 -0.54 -28.76 2.70
N THR A 241 -1.72 -29.08 3.25
CA THR A 241 -2.96 -29.19 2.47
C THR A 241 -4.19 -28.91 3.33
N ARG A 242 -5.27 -28.46 2.70
CA ARG A 242 -6.57 -28.24 3.37
C ARG A 242 -7.27 -29.58 3.59
N THR A 243 -7.20 -30.14 4.80
CA THR A 243 -8.00 -31.32 5.11
C THR A 243 -9.50 -30.97 5.02
N THR A 244 -10.20 -31.72 4.16
CA THR A 244 -11.66 -31.91 4.06
C THR A 244 -12.50 -30.88 3.27
N THR A 245 -12.27 -30.69 1.94
CA THR A 245 -13.35 -30.48 0.89
C THR A 245 -12.90 -29.82 -0.42
N ALA A 246 -11.64 -29.35 -0.56
CA ALA A 246 -11.09 -28.78 -1.80
C ALA A 246 -9.92 -29.64 -2.30
N PRO A 247 -9.52 -29.56 -3.58
CA PRO A 247 -8.36 -30.30 -4.08
C PRO A 247 -7.13 -30.07 -3.20
N ASP A 248 -6.32 -31.13 -3.05
CA ASP A 248 -5.20 -31.32 -2.12
C ASP A 248 -3.99 -30.38 -2.33
N GLU A 249 -4.21 -29.15 -2.76
CA GLU A 249 -3.14 -28.21 -3.08
C GLU A 249 -2.92 -27.21 -1.93
N PRO A 250 -1.66 -26.96 -1.54
CA PRO A 250 -1.30 -25.88 -0.62
C PRO A 250 -1.79 -24.53 -1.13
N VAL A 251 -2.06 -23.60 -0.21
CA VAL A 251 -2.48 -22.23 -0.53
C VAL A 251 -1.42 -21.54 -1.41
N GLY A 252 -1.78 -21.19 -2.64
CA GLY A 252 -0.92 -20.42 -3.56
C GLY A 252 -1.21 -18.91 -3.53
N PHE A 253 -0.65 -18.18 -4.49
CA PHE A 253 -1.03 -16.80 -4.78
C PHE A 253 -2.40 -16.72 -5.46
N SER A 254 -3.22 -15.77 -5.03
CA SER A 254 -4.53 -15.49 -5.63
C SER A 254 -4.54 -14.15 -6.37
N GLY A 255 -3.83 -13.13 -5.90
CA GLY A 255 -3.77 -11.84 -6.60
C GLY A 255 -3.40 -10.64 -5.74
N ILE A 256 -3.93 -9.49 -6.13
CA ILE A 256 -3.85 -8.22 -5.39
C ILE A 256 -5.12 -8.06 -4.55
N PHE A 257 -4.94 -7.81 -3.26
CA PHE A 257 -5.98 -7.31 -2.39
C PHE A 257 -5.81 -5.78 -2.27
N PHE A 258 -6.55 -5.04 -3.11
CA PHE A 258 -6.60 -3.60 -3.02
C PHE A 258 -7.56 -3.22 -1.90
N SER A 259 -7.01 -2.79 -0.77
CA SER A 259 -7.76 -2.45 0.43
C SER A 259 -7.21 -1.17 1.00
N THR A 260 -7.98 -0.09 1.00
CA THR A 260 -7.52 1.18 1.54
C THR A 260 -8.64 1.94 2.21
N PHE A 261 -8.47 2.19 3.50
CA PHE A 261 -9.40 2.89 4.39
C PHE A 261 -8.66 3.26 5.68
N PHE A 262 -9.07 4.35 6.33
CA PHE A 262 -8.67 4.63 7.71
C PHE A 262 -9.19 3.53 8.62
N GLY A 263 -8.45 2.98 9.58
CA GLY A 263 -9.15 2.07 10.48
C GLY A 263 -8.35 1.17 11.39
N GLY A 264 -9.11 0.21 11.91
CA GLY A 264 -9.29 0.01 13.34
C GLY A 264 -10.72 0.49 13.66
N SER A 265 -11.29 0.06 14.77
CA SER A 265 -12.66 0.40 15.12
C SER A 265 -12.69 1.54 16.14
N GLY A 266 -13.64 2.47 15.97
CA GLY A 266 -13.91 3.57 16.91
C GLY A 266 -13.50 4.96 16.41
N PRO A 267 -14.00 6.03 17.07
CA PRO A 267 -13.85 7.41 16.60
C PRO A 267 -12.40 7.89 16.48
N GLU A 268 -11.49 7.31 17.26
CA GLU A 268 -10.06 7.62 17.20
C GLU A 268 -9.34 7.17 15.92
N TRP A 269 -10.02 6.45 15.02
CA TRP A 269 -9.51 6.02 13.73
C TRP A 269 -10.10 6.83 12.59
N GLU A 270 -11.12 7.63 12.84
CA GLU A 270 -11.84 8.37 11.82
C GLU A 270 -11.08 9.60 11.37
N THR A 271 -11.01 9.80 10.05
CA THR A 271 -10.58 11.10 9.49
C THR A 271 -11.59 12.17 9.87
N GLN A 272 -11.14 13.33 10.35
CA GLN A 272 -12.06 14.42 10.76
C GLN A 272 -12.55 15.26 9.58
N VAL A 273 -11.92 15.10 8.42
CA VAL A 273 -12.26 15.81 7.18
C VAL A 273 -12.34 14.85 6.01
N GLU A 274 -13.03 15.24 4.95
CA GLU A 274 -12.90 14.50 3.69
C GLU A 274 -11.47 14.69 3.15
N THR A 275 -10.84 13.59 2.79
CA THR A 275 -9.50 13.59 2.20
C THR A 275 -9.36 12.51 1.14
N HIS A 276 -8.21 12.45 0.48
CA HIS A 276 -7.96 11.56 -0.64
C HIS A 276 -6.57 10.93 -0.57
N ALA A 277 -6.40 9.80 -1.24
CA ALA A 277 -5.09 9.28 -1.64
C ALA A 277 -5.10 9.00 -3.14
N TRP A 278 -3.94 9.13 -3.78
CA TRP A 278 -3.76 8.79 -5.19
C TRP A 278 -2.76 7.67 -5.33
N PHE A 279 -3.01 6.79 -6.30
CA PHE A 279 -2.16 5.65 -6.60
C PHE A 279 -1.83 5.62 -8.09
N LYS A 280 -0.62 5.17 -8.43
CA LYS A 280 -0.16 4.98 -9.80
C LYS A 280 0.91 3.90 -9.87
N ASP A 281 1.30 3.57 -11.10
CA ASP A 281 2.45 2.71 -11.41
C ASP A 281 2.36 1.34 -10.72
N PHE A 282 1.15 0.75 -10.73
CA PHE A 282 0.97 -0.63 -10.29
C PHE A 282 1.67 -1.57 -11.26
N GLU A 283 2.53 -2.42 -10.73
CA GLU A 283 3.21 -3.47 -11.46
C GLU A 283 3.18 -4.76 -10.64
N LEU A 284 2.94 -5.87 -11.33
CA LEU A 284 2.92 -7.21 -10.77
C LEU A 284 3.91 -8.06 -11.57
N VAL A 285 4.96 -8.53 -10.91
CA VAL A 285 5.98 -9.41 -11.48
C VAL A 285 5.84 -10.79 -10.83
N VAL A 286 5.88 -11.83 -11.67
CA VAL A 286 5.63 -13.21 -11.26
C VAL A 286 6.85 -14.05 -11.62
N ASP A 287 7.44 -14.69 -10.62
CA ASP A 287 8.52 -15.64 -10.80
C ASP A 287 7.97 -17.05 -10.50
N TYR A 288 8.08 -17.92 -11.51
CA TYR A 288 7.59 -19.30 -11.46
C TYR A 288 8.64 -20.25 -10.89
#